data_AF-A0A653C179-F1
#
_entry.id   AF-A0A653C179-F1
#
_cell.length_a   1.000
_cell.length_b   1.000
_cell.length_c   1.000
_cell.angle_alpha   90.00
_cell.angle_beta   90.00
_cell.angle_gamma   90.00
#
_symmetry.space_group_name_H-M   'P 1'
#
loop_
_entity.id
_entity.type
_entity.pdbx_description
1 polymer ?
#
loop_
_entity_poly.entity_id
_entity_poly.type
_entity_poly.pdbx_seq_one_letter_code
_entity_poly.pdbx_strand_id
1 'polypeptide(L)'
;MPQEYDSRASLHLDVNQGLDRVTELVQTRLIESGWRDQVKLLCRKAILESASNKHVPTVDELIAQITPKARAMVHDAVKRELLHELELILVNVDKTGYAKSF
;
A
#
# COMPACT_ATOMS: atom_id res chain seq x y z
N MET A 1 -14.96 -12.80 -18.31
CA MET A 1 -14.96 -13.55 -17.03
C MET A 1 -13.71 -13.20 -16.26
N PRO A 2 -13.79 -12.25 -15.32
CA PRO A 2 -13.10 -12.46 -14.04
C PRO A 2 -13.79 -11.72 -12.87
N GLN A 3 -14.34 -12.41 -11.87
CA GLN A 3 -14.67 -11.75 -10.59
C GLN A 3 -14.81 -12.63 -9.34
N GLU A 4 -14.77 -13.97 -9.43
CA GLU A 4 -15.08 -14.82 -8.26
C GLU A 4 -13.87 -15.25 -7.41
N TYR A 5 -12.63 -15.04 -7.87
CA TYR A 5 -11.43 -15.42 -7.12
C TYR A 5 -11.09 -14.44 -5.97
N ASP A 6 -11.57 -13.21 -6.05
CA ASP A 6 -11.19 -12.14 -5.11
C ASP A 6 -11.94 -12.27 -3.77
N SER A 7 -13.23 -12.64 -3.81
CA SER A 7 -14.07 -12.70 -2.62
C SER A 7 -13.65 -13.75 -1.59
N ARG A 8 -13.15 -14.91 -2.06
CA ARG A 8 -12.63 -15.96 -1.17
C ARG A 8 -11.28 -15.59 -0.57
N ALA A 9 -10.40 -14.97 -1.36
CA ALA A 9 -9.11 -14.50 -0.87
C ALA A 9 -9.30 -13.40 0.18
N SER A 10 -10.12 -12.38 -0.10
CA SER A 10 -10.44 -11.31 0.86
C SER A 10 -11.02 -11.85 2.16
N LEU A 11 -12.00 -12.76 2.10
CA LEU A 11 -12.60 -13.32 3.32
C LEU A 11 -11.59 -14.12 4.16
N HIS A 12 -10.69 -14.86 3.52
CA HIS A 12 -9.71 -15.69 4.23
C HIS A 12 -8.55 -14.86 4.83
N LEU A 13 -8.19 -13.75 4.17
CA LEU A 13 -7.25 -12.75 4.70
C LEU A 13 -7.81 -12.03 5.93
N ASP A 14 -9.11 -11.70 5.93
CA ASP A 14 -9.78 -11.06 7.08
C ASP A 14 -9.86 -12.00 8.30
N VAL A 15 -10.20 -13.28 8.09
CA VAL A 15 -10.33 -14.26 9.20
C VAL A 15 -8.99 -14.59 9.87
N ASN A 16 -7.87 -14.44 9.16
CA ASN A 16 -6.53 -14.78 9.66
C ASN A 16 -5.66 -13.56 10.02
N GLN A 17 -6.23 -12.36 10.13
CA GLN A 17 -5.49 -11.09 10.31
C GLN A 17 -4.43 -10.84 9.23
N GLY A 18 -4.53 -11.53 8.09
CA GLY A 18 -3.55 -11.43 7.02
C GLY A 18 -3.55 -10.02 6.42
N LEU A 19 -4.72 -9.38 6.32
CA LEU A 19 -4.84 -8.02 5.81
C LEU A 19 -4.14 -6.98 6.71
N ASP A 20 -4.23 -7.14 8.03
CA ASP A 20 -3.53 -6.27 8.99
C ASP A 20 -2.03 -6.43 8.88
N ARG A 21 -1.54 -7.68 8.80
CA ARG A 21 -0.11 -7.99 8.63
C ARG A 21 0.44 -7.46 7.31
N VAL A 22 -0.34 -7.57 6.23
CA VAL A 22 -0.01 -6.99 4.93
C VAL A 22 0.07 -5.47 5.01
N THR A 23 -0.90 -4.85 5.65
CA THR A 23 -0.96 -3.39 5.80
C THR A 23 0.24 -2.87 6.61
N GLU A 24 0.55 -3.50 7.73
CA GLU A 24 1.69 -3.16 8.58
C GLU A 24 3.03 -3.33 7.84
N LEU A 25 3.20 -4.43 7.12
CA LEU A 25 4.40 -4.70 6.31
C LEU A 25 4.61 -3.61 5.24
N VAL A 26 3.55 -3.32 4.47
CA VAL A 26 3.61 -2.30 3.41
C VAL A 26 3.95 -0.93 4.01
N GLN A 27 3.31 -0.55 5.11
CA GLN A 27 3.61 0.72 5.79
C GLN A 27 5.06 0.78 6.27
N THR A 28 5.55 -0.29 6.90
CA THR A 28 6.92 -0.36 7.43
C THR A 28 7.95 -0.20 6.30
N ARG A 29 7.82 -0.96 5.21
CA ARG A 29 8.76 -0.88 4.08
C ARG A 29 8.71 0.45 3.34
N LEU A 30 7.53 1.06 3.21
CA LEU A 30 7.41 2.41 2.65
C LEU A 30 8.02 3.49 3.56
N ILE A 31 8.09 3.26 4.87
CA ILE A 31 8.80 4.15 5.79
C ILE A 31 10.32 3.95 5.66
N GLU A 32 10.79 2.71 5.73
CA GLU A 32 12.22 2.37 5.70
C GLU A 32 12.89 2.73 4.37
N SER A 33 12.16 2.61 3.25
CA SER A 33 12.64 3.06 1.93
C SER A 33 12.69 4.58 1.78
N GLY A 34 12.25 5.34 2.79
CA GLY A 34 12.17 6.80 2.76
C GLY A 34 11.03 7.35 1.91
N TRP A 35 10.19 6.49 1.32
CA TRP A 35 9.09 6.89 0.45
C TRP A 35 8.13 7.85 1.16
N ARG A 36 7.78 7.56 2.42
CA ARG A 36 6.89 8.42 3.22
C ARG A 36 7.38 9.86 3.31
N ASP A 37 8.68 10.07 3.50
CA ASP A 37 9.24 11.41 3.65
C ASP A 37 9.37 12.13 2.30
N GLN A 38 9.63 11.39 1.23
CA GLN A 38 9.57 11.92 -0.13
C GLN A 38 8.16 12.40 -0.50
N VAL A 39 7.12 11.65 -0.12
CA VAL A 39 5.72 12.06 -0.34
C VAL A 39 5.38 13.31 0.47
N LYS A 40 5.79 13.39 1.75
CA LYS A 40 5.62 14.62 2.55
C LYS A 40 6.29 15.83 1.90
N LEU A 41 7.50 15.65 1.35
CA LEU A 41 8.21 16.71 0.64
C LEU A 41 7.45 17.14 -0.62
N LEU A 42 6.90 16.18 -1.36
CA LEU A 42 6.12 16.43 -2.56
C LEU A 42 4.82 17.20 -2.24
N CYS A 43 4.13 16.86 -1.15
CA CYS A 43 2.97 17.64 -0.65
C CYS A 43 3.37 19.09 -0.32
N ARG A 44 4.45 19.30 0.44
CA ARG A 44 4.92 20.65 0.79
C ARG A 44 5.25 21.49 -0.44
N LYS A 45 5.92 20.89 -1.43
CA LYS A 45 6.24 21.57 -2.71
C LYS A 45 4.98 21.96 -3.46
N ALA A 46 4.02 21.04 -3.57
CA ALA A 46 2.74 21.32 -4.22
C ALA A 46 2.00 22.48 -3.57
N ILE A 47 1.89 22.48 -2.24
CA ILE A 47 1.24 23.57 -1.48
C ILE A 47 1.93 24.93 -1.76
N LEU A 48 3.27 24.98 -1.69
CA LEU A 48 4.06 26.19 -1.94
C LEU A 48 3.86 26.71 -3.38
N GLU A 49 3.88 25.82 -4.37
CA GLU A 49 3.71 26.16 -5.78
C GLU A 49 2.29 26.72 -6.06
N SER A 50 1.26 26.11 -5.48
CA SER A 50 -0.11 26.62 -5.58
C SER A 50 -0.33 27.95 -4.83
N ALA A 51 0.34 28.15 -3.69
CA ALA A 51 0.24 29.41 -2.94
C ALA A 51 0.77 30.61 -3.74
N SER A 52 1.78 30.42 -4.60
CA SER A 52 2.24 31.44 -5.55
C SER A 52 1.13 31.88 -6.53
N ASN A 53 0.16 31.01 -6.80
CA ASN A 53 -1.01 31.27 -7.65
C ASN A 53 -2.23 31.77 -6.86
N LYS A 54 -2.04 32.20 -5.59
CA LYS A 54 -3.11 32.68 -4.68
C LYS A 54 -4.22 31.66 -4.41
N HIS A 55 -3.95 30.36 -4.63
CA HIS A 55 -4.87 29.27 -4.35
C HIS A 55 -4.22 28.31 -3.36
N VAL A 56 -4.91 28.02 -2.26
CA VAL A 56 -4.48 26.96 -1.33
C VAL A 56 -5.28 25.71 -1.68
N PRO A 57 -4.61 24.61 -2.07
CA PRO A 57 -5.31 23.42 -2.52
C PRO A 57 -6.06 22.78 -1.37
N THR A 58 -7.25 22.28 -1.65
CA THR A 58 -7.98 21.45 -0.70
C THR A 58 -7.26 20.12 -0.47
N VAL A 59 -7.64 19.39 0.58
CA VAL A 59 -7.07 18.04 0.83
C VAL A 59 -7.31 17.11 -0.35
N ASP A 60 -8.51 17.14 -0.94
CA ASP A 60 -8.87 16.29 -2.06
C ASP A 60 -8.10 16.64 -3.34
N GLU A 61 -7.91 17.94 -3.61
CA GLU A 61 -7.06 18.41 -4.72
C GLU A 61 -5.61 17.95 -4.55
N LEU A 62 -5.09 18.05 -3.31
CA LEU A 62 -3.75 17.59 -2.99
C LEU A 62 -3.64 16.07 -3.16
N ILE A 63 -4.61 15.29 -2.69
CA ILE A 63 -4.64 13.83 -2.89
C ILE A 63 -4.62 13.51 -4.40
N ALA A 64 -5.53 14.11 -5.18
CA ALA A 64 -5.63 13.88 -6.62
C ALA A 64 -4.32 14.20 -7.36
N GLN A 65 -3.62 15.26 -6.95
CA GLN A 65 -2.36 15.66 -7.56
C GLN A 65 -1.16 14.79 -7.13
N ILE A 66 -1.10 14.41 -5.85
CA ILE A 66 0.07 13.77 -5.24
C ILE A 66 0.04 12.24 -5.39
N THR A 67 -1.12 11.60 -5.23
CA THR A 67 -1.24 10.13 -5.28
C THR A 67 -0.61 9.48 -6.52
N PRO A 68 -0.83 9.95 -7.76
CA PRO A 68 -0.20 9.32 -8.93
C PRO A 68 1.33 9.43 -8.91
N LYS A 69 1.87 10.58 -8.49
CA LYS A 69 3.32 10.79 -8.36
C LYS A 69 3.90 9.91 -7.27
N ALA A 70 3.26 9.88 -6.10
CA ALA A 70 3.65 9.04 -4.97
C ALA A 70 3.70 7.55 -5.36
N ARG A 71 2.69 7.04 -6.07
CA ARG A 71 2.66 5.63 -6.54
C ARG A 71 3.82 5.31 -7.50
N ALA A 72 4.16 6.24 -8.40
CA ALA A 72 5.27 6.06 -9.33
C ALA A 72 6.65 6.07 -8.65
N MET A 73 6.77 6.74 -7.48
CA MET A 73 8.03 6.83 -6.73
C MET A 73 8.40 5.56 -5.94
N VAL A 74 7.52 4.56 -5.87
CA VAL A 74 7.87 3.30 -5.23
C VAL A 74 8.86 2.54 -6.13
N HIS A 75 10.10 2.37 -5.67
CA HIS A 75 11.15 1.68 -6.41
C HIS A 75 10.80 0.20 -6.63
N ASP A 76 11.21 -0.37 -7.76
CA ASP A 76 10.89 -1.76 -8.10
C ASP A 76 11.49 -2.79 -7.13
N ALA A 77 12.60 -2.46 -6.48
CA ALA A 77 13.16 -3.29 -5.42
C ALA A 77 12.18 -3.44 -4.25
N VAL A 78 11.56 -2.35 -3.81
CA VAL A 78 10.55 -2.35 -2.74
C VAL A 78 9.29 -3.10 -3.17
N LYS A 79 8.86 -2.94 -4.44
CA LYS A 79 7.71 -3.70 -4.97
C LYS A 79 7.97 -5.21 -4.97
N ARG A 80 9.17 -5.63 -5.39
CA ARG A 80 9.55 -7.05 -5.40
C ARG A 80 9.61 -7.64 -4.00
N GLU A 81 10.20 -6.91 -3.06
CA GLU A 81 10.26 -7.33 -1.66
C GLU A 81 8.85 -7.46 -1.06
N LEU A 82 8.00 -6.45 -1.26
CA LEU A 82 6.60 -6.50 -0.81
C LEU A 82 5.85 -7.67 -1.44
N LEU A 83 6.02 -7.92 -2.74
CA LEU A 83 5.38 -9.04 -3.42
C LEU A 83 5.84 -10.38 -2.83
N HIS A 84 7.13 -10.55 -2.61
CA HIS A 84 7.67 -11.77 -2.02
C HIS A 84 7.12 -12.06 -0.62
N GLU A 85 7.07 -11.04 0.23
CA GLU A 85 6.53 -11.16 1.58
C GLU A 85 5.00 -11.39 1.58
N LEU A 86 4.28 -10.81 0.62
CA LEU A 86 2.85 -11.09 0.40
C LEU A 86 2.62 -12.56 0.02
N GLU A 87 3.44 -13.10 -0.88
CA GLU A 87 3.39 -14.52 -1.24
C GLU A 87 3.62 -15.41 0.00
N LEU A 88 4.56 -15.04 0.87
CA LEU A 88 4.80 -15.78 2.13
C LEU A 88 3.61 -15.72 3.08
N ILE A 89 2.96 -14.57 3.22
CA ILE A 89 1.75 -14.43 4.05
C ILE A 89 0.64 -15.34 3.50
N LEU A 90 0.43 -15.35 2.17
CA LEU A 90 -0.60 -16.18 1.53
C LEU A 90 -0.31 -17.68 1.65
N VAL A 91 0.93 -18.11 1.40
CA VAL A 91 1.33 -19.52 1.56
C VAL A 91 1.18 -20.00 3.00
N ASN A 92 1.47 -19.14 3.98
CA ASN A 92 1.31 -19.49 5.39
C ASN A 92 -0.16 -19.55 5.82
N VAL A 93 -1.01 -18.72 5.22
CA VAL A 93 -2.46 -18.73 5.40
C VAL A 93 -3.08 -20.04 4.86
N ASP A 94 -2.56 -20.61 3.76
CA ASP A 94 -3.01 -21.90 3.23
C ASP A 94 -2.61 -23.09 4.14
N LYS A 95 -1.42 -23.03 4.76
CA LYS A 95 -0.94 -24.08 5.68
C LYS A 95 -1.76 -24.16 6.98
N THR A 96 -2.22 -23.03 7.52
CA THR A 96 -3.10 -23.01 8.70
C THR A 96 -4.51 -23.52 8.43
N GLY A 97 -4.97 -23.47 7.17
CA GLY A 97 -6.22 -24.11 6.73
C GLY A 97 -6.15 -25.64 6.74
N TYR A 98 -5.02 -26.21 6.30
CA TYR A 98 -4.78 -27.66 6.30
C TYR A 98 -4.52 -28.25 7.70
N ALA A 99 -3.95 -27.47 8.63
CA ALA A 99 -3.67 -27.92 10.00
C ALA A 99 -4.93 -28.08 10.87
N LYS A 100 -6.09 -27.55 10.45
CA LYS A 100 -7.37 -27.68 11.17
C LYS A 100 -8.24 -28.85 10.72
N SER A 101 -7.74 -29.70 9.81
CA SER A 101 -8.45 -30.88 9.33
C SER A 101 -7.66 -32.16 9.58
N PHE A 102 -7.40 -32.50 10.86
CA PHE A 102 -7.14 -33.86 11.34
C PHE A 102 -7.54 -33.96 12.82
#